data_AF-A0A3N5LD06-F1
#
_entry.id   AF-A0A3N5LD06-F1
#
_cell.length_a   1.000
_cell.length_b   1.000
_cell.length_c   1.000
_cell.angle_alpha   90.00
_cell.angle_beta   90.00
_cell.angle_gamma   90.00
#
_symmetry.space_group_name_H-M   'P 1'
#
loop_
_entity.id
_entity.type
_entity.pdbx_description
1 polymer ?
#
loop_
_entity_poly.entity_id
_entity_poly.type
_entity_poly.pdbx_seq_one_letter_code
_entity_poly.pdbx_strand_id
1 'polypeptide(L)'
;MNKTGLFLFVLLFFAAANPSSSQKLITNKFTSCSYDFVYDHNTGAYAYNNSGSGERRAVLHTSKGSSENYDMLYEYSSLFDKAGNVYTIAYNDYCRENFTNFFLKNGQEIISFNDIDEHWVMKDGIIYFRAADSGKYFIVEYNAGTNELKTGKRYDNINLVFNIQSEFMTPPYGYPGFTKEGELFYIAAEGNESFLVIGNKEQKHYPEIEISWEEVYQNGNFVYIVNYRDSLTKKIKNANVVCNEKVYNLFGDISEIWEINNNLPVYYAHNESGKSIIVSGNDIVYRPEGSIYFHKITPTGKLAILEVSDTNLSVTDNISNVYKLMIDGEQIARYHKISQVEFTEDDRPVYIAEDFDMKSYIVKGDKIASGKYSNIIEYYFMNNGLFSFVRTDGQLYNLREHIDTYNDVVFYADTEEKSYGPYDYICRCRSTGKDFRSISLETEPLTRHMNGEYRHIISDGNNTAFVTGRILDNEKNYTGMKYKVVTGKWEGKEYDDINILCIYNGKIIYTASNYIDNKKFDSTYDLYINNKLSAKDYNCIDNFYYDVNTGIFRCIASNDSGVYLLEFKI
;
A
#
# COMPACT_ATOMS: atom_id res chain seq x y z
N MET A 1 34.51 67.20 -11.82
CA MET A 1 34.44 66.25 -10.69
C MET A 1 33.40 65.21 -11.02
N ASN A 2 33.84 64.06 -11.54
CA ASN A 2 32.97 62.97 -12.00
C ASN A 2 32.58 62.10 -10.81
N LYS A 3 31.28 61.92 -10.58
CA LYS A 3 30.74 60.85 -9.73
C LYS A 3 30.25 59.74 -10.65
N THR A 4 31.05 58.68 -10.74
CA THR A 4 30.69 57.42 -11.40
C THR A 4 29.77 56.65 -10.46
N GLY A 5 28.48 56.55 -10.82
CA GLY A 5 27.54 55.65 -10.15
C GLY A 5 27.70 54.24 -10.70
N LEU A 6 28.17 53.32 -9.86
CA LEU A 6 28.23 51.89 -10.18
C LEU A 6 26.86 51.28 -9.88
N PHE A 7 26.05 51.04 -10.91
CA PHE A 7 24.83 50.25 -10.81
C PHE A 7 25.22 48.76 -10.85
N LEU A 8 25.16 48.10 -9.69
CA LEU A 8 25.36 46.66 -9.58
C LEU A 8 24.06 45.96 -9.96
N PHE A 9 23.97 45.48 -11.21
CA PHE A 9 22.90 44.58 -11.65
C PHE A 9 23.16 43.19 -11.04
N VAL A 10 22.50 42.87 -9.93
CA VAL A 10 22.45 41.49 -9.41
C VAL A 10 21.42 40.73 -10.25
N LEU A 11 21.89 40.13 -11.35
CA LEU A 11 21.16 39.10 -12.07
C LEU A 11 21.12 37.83 -11.21
N LEU A 12 20.10 37.72 -10.36
CA LEU A 12 19.70 36.44 -9.77
C LEU A 12 19.11 35.58 -10.90
N PHE A 13 19.98 34.84 -11.58
CA PHE A 13 19.54 33.74 -12.44
C PHE A 13 18.91 32.68 -11.54
N PHE A 14 17.58 32.65 -11.47
CA PHE A 14 16.85 31.50 -11.00
C PHE A 14 17.05 30.37 -12.02
N ALA A 15 18.15 29.63 -11.88
CA ALA A 15 18.34 28.41 -12.65
C ALA A 15 17.17 27.47 -12.35
N ALA A 16 16.39 27.13 -13.37
CA ALA A 16 15.42 26.05 -13.30
C ALA A 16 16.16 24.77 -12.88
N ALA A 17 15.55 23.95 -12.04
CA ALA A 17 16.10 22.67 -11.62
C ALA A 17 15.93 21.66 -12.76
N ASN A 18 16.66 21.87 -13.87
CA ASN A 18 16.65 20.94 -14.99
C ASN A 18 17.16 19.56 -14.53
N PRO A 19 16.72 18.47 -15.16
CA PRO A 19 17.28 17.16 -14.89
C PRO A 19 18.80 17.21 -15.09
N SER A 20 19.54 16.60 -14.18
CA SER A 20 20.99 16.44 -14.31
C SER A 20 21.35 15.57 -15.52
N SER A 21 20.46 14.66 -15.90
CA SER A 21 20.55 13.90 -17.15
C SER A 21 19.15 13.53 -17.66
N SER A 22 19.00 13.43 -18.99
CA SER A 22 17.81 12.88 -19.64
C SER A 22 18.27 11.88 -20.69
N GLN A 23 17.93 10.61 -20.47
CA GLN A 23 18.28 9.52 -21.37
C GLN A 23 17.02 9.03 -22.09
N LYS A 24 17.02 9.11 -23.41
CA LYS A 24 15.94 8.54 -24.22
C LYS A 24 16.11 7.01 -24.28
N LEU A 25 15.11 6.28 -23.78
CA LEU A 25 15.11 4.82 -23.72
C LEU A 25 14.45 4.20 -24.97
N ILE A 26 13.34 4.77 -25.42
CA ILE A 26 12.56 4.29 -26.58
C ILE A 26 12.40 5.44 -27.58
N THR A 27 12.64 5.17 -28.87
CA THR A 27 12.59 6.18 -29.95
C THR A 27 11.26 6.26 -30.68
N ASN A 28 10.42 5.23 -30.58
CA ASN A 28 9.14 5.16 -31.27
C ASN A 28 8.03 5.82 -30.45
N LYS A 29 6.95 6.24 -31.11
CA LYS A 29 5.76 6.76 -30.46
C LYS A 29 5.25 5.71 -29.47
N PHE A 30 5.34 6.02 -28.18
CA PHE A 30 4.83 5.19 -27.11
C PHE A 30 3.44 5.72 -26.78
N THR A 31 2.40 5.01 -27.20
CA THR A 31 1.01 5.40 -26.98
C THR A 31 0.38 4.73 -25.76
N SER A 32 1.12 3.86 -25.08
CA SER A 32 0.67 3.13 -23.90
C SER A 32 0.82 3.95 -22.63
N CYS A 33 0.11 3.52 -21.60
CA CYS A 33 0.23 4.07 -20.25
C CYS A 33 1.59 3.68 -19.64
N SER A 34 2.04 4.38 -18.60
CA SER A 34 3.21 3.93 -17.82
C SER A 34 3.05 2.53 -17.25
N TYR A 35 1.81 2.05 -17.06
CA TYR A 35 1.51 0.67 -16.62
C TYR A 35 2.12 -0.39 -17.55
N ASP A 36 2.27 -0.09 -18.84
CA ASP A 36 2.82 -1.03 -19.82
C ASP A 36 4.35 -0.95 -19.90
N PHE A 37 5.03 -0.22 -19.01
CA PHE A 37 6.49 -0.05 -19.02
C PHE A 37 7.10 -0.26 -17.62
N VAL A 38 8.00 -1.24 -17.53
CA VAL A 38 8.78 -1.55 -16.33
C VAL A 38 10.27 -1.30 -16.55
N TYR A 39 10.96 -0.78 -15.54
CA TYR A 39 12.37 -0.39 -15.61
C TYR A 39 13.14 -0.81 -14.36
N ASP A 40 14.30 -1.44 -14.54
CA ASP A 40 15.25 -1.68 -13.47
C ASP A 40 16.33 -0.59 -13.44
N HIS A 41 16.33 0.20 -12.37
CA HIS A 41 17.30 1.28 -12.16
C HIS A 41 18.73 0.78 -11.94
N ASN A 42 18.94 -0.49 -11.57
CA ASN A 42 20.27 -1.02 -11.31
C ASN A 42 21.00 -1.42 -12.60
N THR A 43 20.34 -2.14 -13.50
CA THR A 43 20.97 -2.59 -14.75
C THR A 43 20.59 -1.74 -15.96
N GLY A 44 19.61 -0.86 -15.83
CA GLY A 44 19.01 -0.11 -16.94
C GLY A 44 18.20 -0.98 -17.91
N ALA A 45 17.82 -2.19 -17.47
CA ALA A 45 16.97 -3.06 -18.25
C ALA A 45 15.53 -2.54 -18.20
N TYR A 46 14.77 -2.84 -19.24
CA TYR A 46 13.37 -2.45 -19.33
C TYR A 46 12.57 -3.50 -20.07
N ALA A 47 11.27 -3.49 -19.84
CA ALA A 47 10.31 -4.17 -20.69
C ALA A 47 9.04 -3.35 -20.87
N TYR A 48 8.42 -3.50 -22.03
CA TYR A 48 7.11 -2.96 -22.30
C TYR A 48 6.32 -3.82 -23.28
N ASN A 49 4.99 -3.73 -23.21
CA ASN A 49 4.14 -4.35 -24.21
C ASN A 49 3.75 -3.33 -25.31
N ASN A 50 3.47 -3.84 -26.50
CA ASN A 50 2.73 -3.09 -27.52
C ASN A 50 1.52 -3.92 -27.93
N SER A 51 0.33 -3.58 -27.43
CA SER A 51 -0.92 -4.07 -27.95
C SER A 51 -1.40 -3.15 -29.08
N GLY A 52 -1.33 -3.59 -30.33
CA GLY A 52 -1.91 -2.83 -31.45
C GLY A 52 -3.41 -2.60 -31.20
N SER A 53 -3.92 -1.40 -31.48
CA SER A 53 -5.31 -0.97 -31.16
C SER A 53 -6.42 -1.70 -31.94
N GLY A 54 -6.19 -2.92 -32.42
CA GLY A 54 -7.13 -3.72 -33.19
C GLY A 54 -6.80 -5.21 -33.27
N GLU A 55 -5.61 -5.64 -32.82
CA GLU A 55 -5.24 -7.05 -32.73
C GLU A 55 -5.11 -7.41 -31.25
N ARG A 56 -5.77 -8.49 -30.79
CA ARG A 56 -5.62 -9.04 -29.43
C ARG A 56 -4.25 -9.70 -29.25
N ARG A 57 -3.20 -9.10 -29.79
CA ARG A 57 -1.85 -9.67 -29.78
C ARG A 57 -0.90 -8.65 -29.21
N ALA A 58 -0.16 -9.09 -28.20
CA ALA A 58 0.83 -8.34 -27.47
C ALA A 58 2.22 -8.86 -27.82
N VAL A 59 3.15 -7.93 -28.01
CA VAL A 59 4.58 -8.21 -28.17
C VAL A 59 5.32 -7.59 -27.02
N LEU A 60 6.13 -8.41 -26.32
CA LEU A 60 7.05 -7.95 -25.29
C LEU A 60 8.28 -7.37 -25.97
N HIS A 61 8.61 -6.14 -25.65
CA HIS A 61 9.86 -5.51 -26.04
C HIS A 61 10.72 -5.32 -24.81
N THR A 62 11.96 -5.77 -24.87
CA THR A 62 12.93 -5.64 -23.77
C THR A 62 14.20 -4.94 -24.26
N SER A 63 15.06 -4.54 -23.34
CA SER A 63 16.40 -4.01 -23.68
C SER A 63 17.29 -4.99 -24.44
N LYS A 64 16.94 -6.29 -24.50
CA LYS A 64 17.74 -7.37 -25.08
C LYS A 64 17.09 -8.12 -26.23
N GLY A 65 15.83 -7.84 -26.55
CA GLY A 65 15.09 -8.58 -27.57
C GLY A 65 13.60 -8.34 -27.50
N SER A 66 12.88 -8.91 -28.46
CA SER A 66 11.41 -8.90 -28.49
C SER A 66 10.88 -10.32 -28.52
N SER A 67 9.67 -10.51 -28.03
CA SER A 67 8.96 -11.77 -28.15
C SER A 67 8.30 -11.96 -29.52
N GLU A 68 7.77 -13.16 -29.75
CA GLU A 68 6.70 -13.37 -30.71
C GLU A 68 5.38 -12.76 -30.20
N ASN A 69 4.31 -12.95 -30.98
CA ASN A 69 2.98 -12.48 -30.60
C ASN A 69 2.32 -13.46 -29.62
N TYR A 70 1.86 -12.94 -28.49
CA TYR A 70 1.00 -13.65 -27.54
C TYR A 70 -0.37 -12.97 -27.46
N ASP A 71 -1.40 -13.66 -26.97
CA ASP A 71 -2.71 -13.01 -26.81
C ASP A 71 -2.69 -11.95 -25.69
N MET A 72 -1.88 -12.18 -24.65
CA MET A 72 -1.63 -11.21 -23.58
C MET A 72 -0.28 -11.47 -22.90
N LEU A 73 0.24 -10.43 -22.26
CA LEU A 73 1.45 -10.42 -21.47
C LEU A 73 1.15 -9.88 -20.08
N TYR A 74 1.90 -10.35 -19.10
CA TYR A 74 1.88 -9.85 -17.73
C TYR A 74 3.15 -9.02 -17.45
N GLU A 75 3.46 -8.04 -18.30
CA GLU A 75 4.70 -7.27 -18.17
C GLU A 75 4.81 -6.50 -16.86
N TYR A 76 3.70 -6.09 -16.26
CA TYR A 76 3.68 -5.47 -14.92
C TYR A 76 4.25 -6.37 -13.81
N SER A 77 4.24 -7.70 -14.02
CA SER A 77 4.81 -8.67 -13.07
C SER A 77 6.29 -8.95 -13.32
N SER A 78 6.93 -8.33 -14.31
CA SER A 78 8.27 -8.75 -14.77
C SER A 78 9.35 -8.66 -13.70
N LEU A 79 10.30 -9.60 -13.75
CA LEU A 79 11.47 -9.65 -12.90
C LEU A 79 12.75 -9.33 -13.69
N PHE A 80 13.73 -8.72 -13.02
CA PHE A 80 15.03 -8.40 -13.58
C PHE A 80 16.14 -9.12 -12.81
N ASP A 81 17.08 -9.75 -13.51
CA ASP A 81 18.29 -10.29 -12.87
C ASP A 81 19.45 -9.28 -12.87
N LYS A 82 20.53 -9.61 -12.15
CA LYS A 82 21.73 -8.76 -12.07
C LYS A 82 22.45 -8.53 -13.41
N ALA A 83 22.15 -9.35 -14.42
CA ALA A 83 22.68 -9.17 -15.77
C ALA A 83 21.76 -8.30 -16.64
N GLY A 84 20.61 -7.85 -16.13
CA GLY A 84 19.59 -7.09 -16.83
C GLY A 84 18.79 -7.92 -17.82
N ASN A 85 18.65 -9.24 -17.59
CA ASN A 85 17.65 -10.03 -18.29
C ASN A 85 16.26 -9.77 -17.69
N VAL A 86 15.24 -9.79 -18.54
CA VAL A 86 13.85 -9.63 -18.13
C VAL A 86 13.13 -10.97 -18.19
N TYR A 87 12.31 -11.24 -17.18
CA TYR A 87 11.47 -12.43 -17.07
C TYR A 87 10.00 -12.03 -17.00
N THR A 88 9.15 -12.62 -17.83
CA THR A 88 7.74 -12.25 -18.01
C THR A 88 6.89 -13.47 -18.32
N ILE A 89 5.62 -13.47 -17.93
CA ILE A 89 4.63 -14.48 -18.34
C ILE A 89 3.85 -13.95 -19.53
N ALA A 90 3.65 -14.82 -20.51
CA ALA A 90 2.70 -14.60 -21.59
C ALA A 90 1.64 -15.71 -21.59
N TYR A 91 0.50 -15.48 -22.23
CA TYR A 91 -0.44 -16.56 -22.47
C TYR A 91 -1.13 -16.46 -23.83
N ASN A 92 -1.59 -17.62 -24.31
CA ASN A 92 -2.47 -17.73 -25.46
C ASN A 92 -3.78 -18.37 -25.04
N ASP A 93 -4.89 -17.76 -25.43
CA ASP A 93 -6.25 -18.22 -25.18
C ASP A 93 -6.81 -18.84 -26.48
N TYR A 94 -6.49 -20.13 -26.69
CA TYR A 94 -7.08 -20.88 -27.80
C TYR A 94 -8.49 -21.35 -27.39
N CYS A 95 -9.45 -20.42 -27.42
CA CYS A 95 -10.90 -20.66 -27.30
C CYS A 95 -11.48 -20.92 -25.89
N ARG A 96 -10.91 -20.35 -24.83
CA ARG A 96 -11.37 -20.38 -23.42
C ARG A 96 -11.38 -21.74 -22.74
N GLU A 97 -10.94 -22.79 -23.41
CA GLU A 97 -10.91 -24.16 -22.88
C GLU A 97 -9.49 -24.69 -22.64
N ASN A 98 -8.48 -24.14 -23.33
CA ASN A 98 -7.07 -24.50 -23.15
C ASN A 98 -6.22 -23.24 -23.03
N PHE A 99 -5.89 -22.86 -21.81
CA PHE A 99 -4.90 -21.83 -21.53
C PHE A 99 -3.51 -22.46 -21.58
N THR A 100 -2.61 -21.85 -22.34
CA THR A 100 -1.18 -22.13 -22.26
C THR A 100 -0.48 -20.87 -21.79
N ASN A 101 0.24 -20.99 -20.69
CA ASN A 101 1.06 -19.93 -20.11
C ASN A 101 2.53 -20.21 -20.43
N PHE A 102 3.26 -19.17 -20.79
CA PHE A 102 4.64 -19.23 -21.25
C PHE A 102 5.52 -18.41 -20.31
N PHE A 103 6.59 -19.03 -19.81
CA PHE A 103 7.63 -18.33 -19.07
C PHE A 103 8.72 -17.84 -20.04
N LEU A 104 8.90 -16.53 -20.12
CA LEU A 104 9.79 -15.89 -21.08
C LEU A 104 11.06 -15.34 -20.40
N LYS A 105 12.18 -15.37 -21.12
CA LYS A 105 13.41 -14.64 -20.83
C LYS A 105 13.78 -13.74 -22.01
N ASN A 106 13.77 -12.43 -21.83
CA ASN A 106 14.00 -11.43 -22.88
C ASN A 106 13.10 -11.65 -24.12
N GLY A 107 11.86 -12.07 -23.90
CA GLY A 107 10.89 -12.40 -24.95
C GLY A 107 11.04 -13.79 -25.58
N GLN A 108 12.04 -14.58 -25.20
CA GLN A 108 12.19 -15.96 -25.68
C GLN A 108 11.52 -16.93 -24.71
N GLU A 109 10.72 -17.87 -25.23
CA GLU A 109 10.12 -18.93 -24.42
C GLU A 109 11.20 -19.83 -23.80
N ILE A 110 11.09 -20.04 -22.50
CA ILE A 110 11.90 -21.01 -21.75
C ILE A 110 11.11 -22.32 -21.56
N ILE A 111 9.85 -22.20 -21.14
CA ILE A 111 8.95 -23.33 -20.88
C ILE A 111 7.49 -22.85 -20.91
N SER A 112 6.56 -23.79 -21.09
CA SER A 112 5.12 -23.57 -20.99
C SER A 112 4.44 -24.58 -20.05
N PHE A 113 3.34 -24.12 -19.44
CA PHE A 113 2.47 -24.91 -18.55
C PHE A 113 1.00 -24.57 -18.84
N ASN A 114 0.06 -25.36 -18.31
CA ASN A 114 -1.38 -25.06 -18.44
C ASN A 114 -1.73 -23.79 -17.65
N ASP A 115 -1.07 -23.59 -16.50
CA ASP A 115 -1.22 -22.41 -15.66
C ASP A 115 0.15 -21.99 -15.09
N ILE A 116 0.38 -20.68 -15.01
CA ILE A 116 1.51 -20.09 -14.30
C ILE A 116 0.96 -18.92 -13.49
N ASP A 117 1.23 -18.92 -12.18
CA ASP A 117 0.88 -17.82 -11.31
C ASP A 117 1.83 -16.64 -11.54
N GLU A 118 1.27 -15.45 -11.80
CA GLU A 118 2.00 -14.20 -12.02
C GLU A 118 2.69 -13.64 -10.77
N HIS A 119 2.38 -14.20 -9.60
CA HIS A 119 2.92 -13.78 -8.32
C HIS A 119 4.24 -14.47 -7.99
N TRP A 120 5.22 -14.27 -8.85
CA TRP A 120 6.54 -14.86 -8.71
C TRP A 120 7.57 -13.94 -8.05
N VAL A 121 8.64 -14.55 -7.57
CA VAL A 121 9.69 -13.88 -6.77
C VAL A 121 11.07 -14.34 -7.21
N MET A 122 12.04 -13.45 -7.17
CA MET A 122 13.45 -13.79 -7.36
C MET A 122 14.18 -13.71 -6.02
N LYS A 123 14.84 -14.80 -5.62
CA LYS A 123 15.70 -14.85 -4.43
C LYS A 123 17.00 -15.55 -4.78
N ASP A 124 18.12 -14.94 -4.43
CA ASP A 124 19.47 -15.49 -4.68
C ASP A 124 19.73 -15.90 -6.16
N GLY A 125 19.12 -15.18 -7.10
CA GLY A 125 19.22 -15.48 -8.54
C GLY A 125 18.37 -16.67 -9.02
N ILE A 126 17.47 -17.17 -8.18
CA ILE A 126 16.49 -18.20 -8.51
C ILE A 126 15.10 -17.56 -8.54
N ILE A 127 14.35 -17.82 -9.60
CA ILE A 127 12.96 -17.39 -9.77
C ILE A 127 12.04 -18.52 -9.32
N TYR A 128 11.11 -18.21 -8.42
CA TYR A 128 10.14 -19.14 -7.86
C TYR A 128 8.73 -18.74 -8.28
N PHE A 129 7.96 -19.71 -8.77
CA PHE A 129 6.56 -19.50 -9.14
C PHE A 129 5.74 -20.79 -9.01
N ARG A 130 4.43 -20.64 -8.82
CA ARG A 130 3.48 -21.76 -8.91
C ARG A 130 3.14 -22.00 -10.37
N ALA A 131 3.15 -23.26 -10.80
CA ALA A 131 2.64 -23.68 -12.09
C ALA A 131 1.63 -24.82 -11.91
N ALA A 132 0.79 -25.03 -12.92
CA ALA A 132 -0.09 -26.20 -12.98
C ALA A 132 0.01 -26.88 -14.34
N ASP A 133 -0.01 -28.21 -14.31
CA ASP A 133 0.00 -29.05 -15.49
C ASP A 133 -0.62 -30.41 -15.14
N SER A 134 -1.38 -30.97 -16.08
CA SER A 134 -2.08 -32.25 -15.93
C SER A 134 -2.97 -32.30 -14.67
N GLY A 135 -3.59 -31.17 -14.33
CA GLY A 135 -4.51 -31.03 -13.18
C GLY A 135 -3.84 -31.00 -11.81
N LYS A 136 -2.51 -30.83 -11.75
CA LYS A 136 -1.75 -30.74 -10.50
C LYS A 136 -0.92 -29.46 -10.44
N TYR A 137 -0.73 -28.94 -9.24
CA TYR A 137 0.05 -27.73 -8.97
C TYR A 137 1.41 -28.09 -8.37
N PHE A 138 2.45 -27.32 -8.70
CA PHE A 138 3.81 -27.48 -8.18
C PHE A 138 4.55 -26.14 -8.21
N ILE A 139 5.61 -26.03 -7.41
CA ILE A 139 6.54 -24.89 -7.50
C ILE A 139 7.60 -25.18 -8.56
N VAL A 140 7.92 -24.16 -9.36
CA VAL A 140 9.05 -24.15 -10.28
C VAL A 140 10.16 -23.30 -9.68
N GLU A 141 11.39 -23.81 -9.75
CA GLU A 141 12.62 -23.08 -9.42
C GLU A 141 13.44 -22.93 -10.70
N TYR A 142 13.65 -21.69 -11.14
CA TYR A 142 14.47 -21.40 -12.31
C TYR A 142 15.71 -20.60 -11.92
N ASN A 143 16.89 -21.20 -12.07
CA ASN A 143 18.16 -20.53 -11.79
C ASN A 143 18.54 -19.62 -12.96
N ALA A 144 18.49 -18.31 -12.77
CA ALA A 144 18.77 -17.32 -13.82
C ALA A 144 20.22 -17.37 -14.32
N GLY A 145 21.16 -17.79 -13.46
CA GLY A 145 22.58 -17.88 -13.78
C GLY A 145 22.96 -19.12 -14.60
N THR A 146 22.36 -20.28 -14.30
CA THR A 146 22.66 -21.54 -15.00
C THR A 146 21.64 -21.89 -16.08
N ASN A 147 20.48 -21.24 -16.09
CA ASN A 147 19.30 -21.61 -16.88
C ASN A 147 18.75 -23.01 -16.54
N GLU A 148 19.08 -23.56 -15.37
CA GLU A 148 18.51 -24.81 -14.90
C GLU A 148 17.11 -24.58 -14.35
N LEU A 149 16.18 -25.45 -14.74
CA LEU A 149 14.80 -25.48 -14.25
C LEU A 149 14.57 -26.74 -13.43
N LYS A 150 13.96 -26.59 -12.25
CA LYS A 150 13.53 -27.69 -11.38
C LYS A 150 12.07 -27.53 -11.03
N THR A 151 11.39 -28.65 -10.83
CA THR A 151 10.00 -28.68 -10.39
C THR A 151 9.88 -29.43 -9.07
N GLY A 152 9.05 -28.92 -8.18
CA GLY A 152 8.75 -29.52 -6.90
C GLY A 152 7.77 -30.69 -6.98
N LYS A 153 7.38 -31.22 -5.82
CA LYS A 153 6.30 -32.21 -5.71
C LYS A 153 4.98 -31.62 -6.24
N ARG A 154 4.18 -32.48 -6.87
CA ARG A 154 2.87 -32.14 -7.45
C ARG A 154 1.75 -32.41 -6.44
N TYR A 155 0.85 -31.45 -6.28
CA TYR A 155 -0.28 -31.47 -5.33
C TYR A 155 -1.62 -31.19 -6.03
N ASP A 156 -2.73 -31.48 -5.35
CA ASP A 156 -4.07 -31.12 -5.86
C ASP A 156 -4.27 -29.60 -5.91
N ASN A 157 -3.66 -28.88 -4.98
CA ASN A 157 -3.60 -27.42 -4.98
C ASN A 157 -2.34 -26.92 -4.25
N ILE A 158 -1.90 -25.71 -4.59
CA ILE A 158 -0.92 -24.93 -3.82
C ILE A 158 -1.51 -23.55 -3.59
N ASN A 159 -1.71 -23.20 -2.33
CA ASN A 159 -2.01 -21.84 -1.91
C ASN A 159 -0.69 -21.14 -1.53
N LEU A 160 -0.33 -20.15 -2.34
CA LEU A 160 0.81 -19.28 -2.04
C LEU A 160 0.47 -18.35 -0.87
N VAL A 161 1.51 -17.83 -0.21
CA VAL A 161 1.35 -17.02 1.00
C VAL A 161 1.30 -15.56 0.61
N PHE A 162 0.28 -14.84 1.07
CA PHE A 162 0.13 -13.42 0.78
C PHE A 162 1.36 -12.63 1.20
N ASN A 163 1.85 -11.78 0.29
CA ASN A 163 2.89 -10.80 0.59
C ASN A 163 2.21 -9.45 0.81
N ILE A 164 2.55 -8.79 1.92
CA ILE A 164 2.05 -7.48 2.36
C ILE A 164 2.35 -6.37 1.32
N GLN A 165 3.26 -6.61 0.37
CA GLN A 165 3.72 -5.58 -0.59
C GLN A 165 2.79 -5.31 -1.79
N SER A 166 1.56 -5.84 -1.83
CA SER A 166 0.66 -5.70 -2.99
C SER A 166 -0.65 -4.99 -2.63
N GLU A 167 -0.72 -3.68 -2.88
CA GLU A 167 -1.84 -2.78 -2.52
C GLU A 167 -3.07 -2.83 -3.46
N PHE A 168 -3.23 -3.85 -4.31
CA PHE A 168 -4.31 -3.84 -5.30
C PHE A 168 -5.67 -4.30 -4.75
N MET A 169 -6.74 -3.62 -5.17
CA MET A 169 -8.16 -3.88 -4.86
C MET A 169 -8.71 -5.21 -5.45
N THR A 170 -7.86 -6.10 -5.94
CA THR A 170 -8.19 -7.46 -6.36
C THR A 170 -8.19 -8.40 -5.14
N PRO A 171 -8.78 -9.61 -5.23
CA PRO A 171 -8.56 -10.63 -4.19
C PRO A 171 -7.06 -10.71 -3.89
N PRO A 172 -6.65 -10.81 -2.62
CA PRO A 172 -5.23 -10.82 -2.29
C PRO A 172 -4.56 -11.94 -3.10
N TYR A 173 -3.37 -11.69 -3.61
CA TYR A 173 -2.62 -12.64 -4.40
C TYR A 173 -1.40 -13.15 -3.61
N GLY A 174 -1.23 -14.47 -3.56
CA GLY A 174 -0.16 -15.11 -2.79
C GLY A 174 1.15 -15.17 -3.56
N TYR A 175 2.28 -15.02 -2.88
CA TYR A 175 3.63 -15.22 -3.41
C TYR A 175 4.31 -16.43 -2.74
N PRO A 176 5.36 -17.02 -3.34
CA PRO A 176 6.22 -17.96 -2.64
C PRO A 176 6.84 -17.31 -1.41
N GLY A 177 6.58 -17.87 -0.22
CA GLY A 177 7.09 -17.37 1.06
C GLY A 177 8.48 -17.93 1.39
N PHE A 178 9.29 -17.21 2.17
CA PHE A 178 10.60 -17.71 2.62
C PHE A 178 10.83 -17.51 4.11
N THR A 179 11.41 -18.51 4.77
CA THR A 179 11.91 -18.36 6.15
C THR A 179 13.07 -17.36 6.20
N LYS A 180 13.45 -16.96 7.42
CA LYS A 180 14.67 -16.17 7.68
C LYS A 180 15.92 -16.88 7.16
N GLU A 181 15.94 -18.21 7.22
CA GLU A 181 17.01 -19.08 6.73
C GLU A 181 16.97 -19.28 5.20
N GLY A 182 15.92 -18.81 4.54
CA GLY A 182 15.78 -18.86 3.09
C GLY A 182 15.03 -20.08 2.56
N GLU A 183 14.44 -20.90 3.42
CA GLU A 183 13.63 -22.04 2.99
C GLU A 183 12.29 -21.56 2.44
N LEU A 184 11.96 -21.98 1.22
CA LEU A 184 10.67 -21.75 0.60
C LEU A 184 9.55 -22.36 1.46
N PHE A 185 8.40 -21.69 1.60
CA PHE A 185 7.22 -22.27 2.20
C PHE A 185 5.92 -21.89 1.49
N TYR A 186 4.94 -22.78 1.56
CA TYR A 186 3.60 -22.64 0.96
C TYR A 186 2.63 -23.63 1.61
N ILE A 187 1.32 -23.45 1.40
CA ILE A 187 0.33 -24.44 1.79
C ILE A 187 0.00 -25.32 0.59
N ALA A 188 0.13 -26.64 0.75
CA ALA A 188 -0.29 -27.62 -0.23
C ALA A 188 -1.59 -28.30 0.21
N ALA A 189 -2.34 -28.84 -0.74
CA ALA A 189 -3.49 -29.69 -0.48
C ALA A 189 -3.37 -31.01 -1.25
N GLU A 190 -3.78 -32.10 -0.59
CA GLU A 190 -3.88 -33.43 -1.17
C GLU A 190 -5.15 -34.11 -0.65
N GLY A 191 -6.07 -34.46 -1.55
CA GLY A 191 -7.39 -34.95 -1.21
C GLY A 191 -8.22 -33.90 -0.43
N ASN A 192 -8.57 -34.24 0.82
CA ASN A 192 -9.37 -33.38 1.71
C ASN A 192 -8.53 -32.79 2.85
N GLU A 193 -7.20 -32.77 2.69
CA GLU A 193 -6.28 -32.25 3.70
C GLU A 193 -5.40 -31.15 3.10
N SER A 194 -5.06 -30.18 3.96
CA SER A 194 -4.09 -29.12 3.69
C SER A 194 -2.97 -29.16 4.72
N PHE A 195 -1.77 -28.79 4.30
CA PHE A 195 -0.58 -28.78 5.15
C PHE A 195 0.42 -27.72 4.70
N LEU A 196 1.20 -27.21 5.66
CA LEU A 196 2.35 -26.36 5.38
C LEU A 196 3.49 -27.20 4.80
N VAL A 197 4.16 -26.70 3.78
CA VAL A 197 5.41 -27.23 3.26
C VAL A 197 6.50 -26.22 3.57
N ILE A 198 7.63 -26.69 4.11
CA ILE A 198 8.83 -25.88 4.36
C ILE A 198 10.00 -26.59 3.66
N GLY A 199 10.63 -25.92 2.70
CA GLY A 199 11.55 -26.50 1.74
C GLY A 199 10.89 -27.67 1.00
N ASN A 200 11.38 -28.88 1.26
CA ASN A 200 10.85 -30.13 0.71
C ASN A 200 10.14 -31.00 1.77
N LYS A 201 9.85 -30.45 2.96
CA LYS A 201 9.25 -31.17 4.08
C LYS A 201 7.80 -30.76 4.28
N GLU A 202 6.91 -31.75 4.19
CA GLU A 202 5.50 -31.63 4.56
C GLU A 202 5.37 -31.63 6.08
N GLN A 203 4.64 -30.64 6.60
CA GLN A 203 4.29 -30.57 8.01
C GLN A 203 3.02 -31.38 8.28
N LYS A 204 2.50 -31.29 9.51
CA LYS A 204 1.28 -31.99 9.91
C LYS A 204 0.09 -31.62 9.02
N HIS A 205 -0.69 -32.63 8.64
CA HIS A 205 -1.90 -32.51 7.84
C HIS A 205 -3.10 -32.13 8.69
N TYR A 206 -3.95 -31.28 8.12
CA TYR A 206 -5.19 -30.81 8.72
C TYR A 206 -6.33 -30.82 7.69
N PRO A 207 -7.60 -30.87 8.11
CA PRO A 207 -8.72 -30.83 7.17
C PRO A 207 -8.75 -29.56 6.31
N GLU A 208 -8.42 -28.42 6.91
CA GLU A 208 -8.39 -27.13 6.24
C GLU A 208 -7.46 -26.19 7.01
N ILE A 209 -6.58 -25.51 6.29
CA ILE A 209 -5.80 -24.39 6.80
C ILE A 209 -6.41 -23.13 6.21
N GLU A 210 -6.89 -22.25 7.07
CA GLU A 210 -7.26 -20.89 6.69
C GLU A 210 -6.02 -20.00 6.82
N ILE A 211 -5.79 -19.19 5.78
CA ILE A 211 -4.67 -18.27 5.74
C ILE A 211 -5.25 -16.88 5.59
N SER A 212 -4.91 -16.00 6.53
CA SER A 212 -4.95 -14.57 6.26
C SER A 212 -3.52 -13.99 6.12
N TRP A 213 -3.34 -13.13 5.11
CA TRP A 213 -2.53 -11.90 4.96
C TRP A 213 -1.26 -11.76 5.82
N GLU A 214 -1.34 -11.99 7.13
CA GLU A 214 -0.28 -11.69 8.11
C GLU A 214 0.19 -12.90 8.91
N GLU A 215 -0.49 -14.04 8.83
CA GLU A 215 -0.42 -15.06 9.88
C GLU A 215 0.74 -16.03 9.68
N VAL A 216 0.99 -16.49 8.45
CA VAL A 216 1.74 -17.74 8.25
C VAL A 216 3.15 -17.73 8.80
N TYR A 217 3.88 -16.61 8.78
CA TYR A 217 5.24 -16.53 9.32
C TYR A 217 5.56 -15.18 9.98
N GLN A 218 5.54 -15.15 11.31
CA GLN A 218 5.74 -13.95 12.12
C GLN A 218 6.86 -14.12 13.12
N ASN A 219 7.78 -13.15 13.17
CA ASN A 219 8.92 -13.14 14.10
C ASN A 219 9.82 -14.40 14.05
N GLY A 220 9.76 -15.17 12.95
CA GLY A 220 10.48 -16.45 12.82
C GLY A 220 9.63 -17.68 13.17
N ASN A 221 8.35 -17.50 13.50
CA ASN A 221 7.44 -18.56 13.88
C ASN A 221 6.36 -18.74 12.82
N PHE A 222 6.01 -19.99 12.51
CA PHE A 222 4.87 -20.28 11.64
C PHE A 222 3.57 -20.26 12.43
N VAL A 223 2.59 -19.45 12.06
CA VAL A 223 1.28 -19.43 12.74
C VAL A 223 0.10 -19.41 11.77
N TYR A 224 -0.92 -20.24 11.99
CA TYR A 224 -2.08 -20.31 11.09
C TYR A 224 -3.31 -20.89 11.79
N ILE A 225 -4.49 -20.60 11.23
CA ILE A 225 -5.76 -21.11 11.70
C ILE A 225 -6.06 -22.44 10.99
N VAL A 226 -6.47 -23.44 11.77
CA VAL A 226 -6.96 -24.71 11.27
C VAL A 226 -8.45 -24.82 11.55
N ASN A 227 -9.23 -25.00 10.50
CA ASN A 227 -10.68 -25.12 10.57
C ASN A 227 -11.14 -26.57 10.49
N TYR A 228 -12.10 -26.92 11.35
CA TYR A 228 -12.79 -28.20 11.32
C TYR A 228 -14.23 -27.97 10.92
N ARG A 229 -14.55 -28.25 9.65
CA ARG A 229 -15.91 -28.11 9.14
C ARG A 229 -16.76 -29.34 9.40
N ASP A 230 -18.05 -29.12 9.63
CA ASP A 230 -19.04 -30.18 9.61
C ASP A 230 -19.21 -30.70 8.17
N SER A 231 -19.17 -32.03 8.00
CA SER A 231 -19.13 -32.65 6.67
C SER A 231 -20.39 -32.40 5.84
N LEU A 232 -21.55 -32.22 6.50
CA LEU A 232 -22.86 -32.02 5.88
C LEU A 232 -23.14 -30.54 5.59
N THR A 233 -22.89 -29.67 6.56
CA THR A 233 -23.25 -28.25 6.50
C THR A 233 -22.14 -27.35 5.96
N LYS A 234 -20.89 -27.86 5.93
CA LYS A 234 -19.66 -27.10 5.59
C LYS A 234 -19.41 -25.88 6.50
N LYS A 235 -20.14 -25.75 7.61
CA LYS A 235 -19.90 -24.71 8.60
C LYS A 235 -18.68 -25.07 9.46
N ILE A 236 -17.90 -24.05 9.85
CA ILE A 236 -16.84 -24.20 10.84
C ILE A 236 -17.50 -24.65 12.14
N LYS A 237 -17.08 -25.81 12.64
CA LYS A 237 -17.53 -26.36 13.92
C LYS A 237 -16.60 -25.90 15.04
N ASN A 238 -15.30 -25.94 14.75
CA ASN A 238 -14.25 -25.49 15.65
C ASN A 238 -13.06 -24.98 14.83
N ALA A 239 -12.27 -24.11 15.45
CA ALA A 239 -10.99 -23.64 14.93
C ALA A 239 -9.88 -23.80 15.99
N ASN A 240 -8.66 -24.06 15.55
CA ASN A 240 -7.44 -24.05 16.38
C ASN A 240 -6.43 -23.08 15.78
N VAL A 241 -5.59 -22.48 16.63
CA VAL A 241 -4.34 -21.84 16.17
C VAL A 241 -3.20 -22.85 16.26
N VAL A 242 -2.36 -22.92 15.23
CA VAL A 242 -1.10 -23.67 15.26
C VAL A 242 0.05 -22.68 15.26
N CYS A 243 1.00 -22.78 16.19
CA CYS A 243 2.26 -22.02 16.16
C CYS A 243 3.45 -22.98 16.28
N ASN A 244 4.34 -23.05 15.28
CA ASN A 244 5.50 -23.96 15.22
C ASN A 244 5.16 -25.40 15.63
N GLU A 245 4.17 -26.02 14.99
CA GLU A 245 3.66 -27.38 15.28
C GLU A 245 2.83 -27.52 16.57
N LYS A 246 2.90 -26.57 17.51
CA LYS A 246 2.07 -26.60 18.72
C LYS A 246 0.65 -26.12 18.39
N VAL A 247 -0.34 -26.93 18.75
CA VAL A 247 -1.76 -26.62 18.60
C VAL A 247 -2.27 -25.98 19.89
N TYR A 248 -2.92 -24.83 19.74
CA TYR A 248 -3.55 -24.05 20.81
C TYR A 248 -5.06 -24.25 20.83
N ASN A 249 -5.69 -23.84 21.94
CA ASN A 249 -7.04 -24.20 22.34
C ASN A 249 -8.11 -24.05 21.25
N LEU A 250 -9.08 -24.95 21.35
CA LEU A 250 -10.26 -25.04 20.51
C LEU A 250 -11.26 -23.94 20.87
N PHE A 251 -11.53 -23.05 19.92
CA PHE A 251 -12.64 -22.10 20.01
C PHE A 251 -13.71 -22.46 18.98
N GLY A 252 -14.94 -21.99 19.20
CA GLY A 252 -16.01 -22.18 18.22
C GLY A 252 -15.69 -21.48 16.90
N ASP A 253 -15.06 -20.31 16.99
CA ASP A 253 -14.61 -19.50 15.86
C ASP A 253 -13.38 -18.66 16.25
N ILE A 254 -12.45 -18.48 15.31
CA ILE A 254 -11.25 -17.64 15.42
C ILE A 254 -11.26 -16.75 14.18
N SER A 255 -11.32 -15.43 14.36
CA SER A 255 -11.44 -14.53 13.20
C SER A 255 -10.11 -14.12 12.60
N GLU A 256 -9.08 -13.98 13.44
CA GLU A 256 -7.74 -13.51 13.03
C GLU A 256 -6.68 -13.87 14.08
N ILE A 257 -5.49 -14.24 13.60
CA ILE A 257 -4.26 -14.24 14.40
C ILE A 257 -3.62 -12.88 14.23
N TRP A 258 -3.37 -12.23 15.36
CA TRP A 258 -2.89 -10.87 15.34
C TRP A 258 -1.36 -10.78 15.37
N GLU A 259 -0.72 -11.46 16.32
CA GLU A 259 0.74 -11.42 16.41
C GLU A 259 1.31 -12.63 17.18
N ILE A 260 2.63 -12.78 17.13
CA ILE A 260 3.39 -13.64 18.05
C ILE A 260 4.12 -12.79 19.10
N ASN A 261 3.65 -12.84 20.34
CA ASN A 261 4.26 -12.18 21.50
C ASN A 261 4.86 -13.23 22.44
N ASN A 262 6.15 -13.09 22.78
CA ASN A 262 6.87 -14.05 23.61
C ASN A 262 6.72 -15.52 23.13
N ASN A 263 6.72 -15.74 21.81
CA ASN A 263 6.49 -17.03 21.15
C ASN A 263 5.11 -17.66 21.38
N LEU A 264 4.12 -16.87 21.81
CA LEU A 264 2.73 -17.27 21.91
C LEU A 264 1.89 -16.49 20.88
N PRO A 265 0.98 -17.17 20.17
CA PRO A 265 0.05 -16.47 19.30
C PRO A 265 -0.94 -15.68 20.13
N VAL A 266 -1.13 -14.41 19.79
CA VAL A 266 -2.23 -13.58 20.28
C VAL A 266 -3.27 -13.51 19.17
N TYR A 267 -4.52 -13.85 19.48
CA TYR A 267 -5.57 -13.98 18.48
C TYR A 267 -6.93 -13.60 19.03
N TYR A 268 -7.81 -13.24 18.11
CA TYR A 268 -9.20 -12.91 18.39
C TYR A 268 -10.09 -14.12 18.18
N ALA A 269 -10.88 -14.45 19.20
CA ALA A 269 -11.77 -15.59 19.17
C ALA A 269 -13.17 -15.22 19.65
N HIS A 270 -14.15 -16.05 19.29
CA HIS A 270 -15.50 -15.99 19.85
C HIS A 270 -15.68 -17.14 20.84
N ASN A 271 -16.17 -16.81 22.04
CA ASN A 271 -16.57 -17.84 23.00
C ASN A 271 -17.91 -18.48 22.58
N GLU A 272 -18.36 -19.49 23.34
CA GLU A 272 -19.62 -20.21 23.06
C GLU A 272 -20.88 -19.30 23.01
N SER A 273 -20.84 -18.13 23.66
CA SER A 273 -21.94 -17.15 23.62
C SER A 273 -21.85 -16.18 22.42
N GLY A 274 -20.86 -16.35 21.55
CA GLY A 274 -20.58 -15.46 20.42
C GLY A 274 -19.83 -14.18 20.81
N LYS A 275 -19.48 -14.00 22.10
CA LYS A 275 -18.75 -12.82 22.55
C LYS A 275 -17.27 -12.91 22.18
N SER A 276 -16.77 -11.83 21.62
CA SER A 276 -15.37 -11.60 21.29
C SER A 276 -14.47 -11.62 22.52
N ILE A 277 -13.31 -12.25 22.40
CA ILE A 277 -12.27 -12.32 23.43
C ILE A 277 -10.89 -12.23 22.79
N ILE A 278 -9.89 -11.80 23.55
CA ILE A 278 -8.49 -11.88 23.15
C ILE A 278 -7.83 -13.01 23.92
N VAL A 279 -7.11 -13.86 23.18
CA VAL A 279 -6.44 -15.05 23.69
C VAL A 279 -4.95 -14.92 23.41
N SER A 280 -4.10 -15.27 24.38
CA SER A 280 -2.66 -15.45 24.17
C SER A 280 -2.31 -16.91 24.47
N GLY A 281 -1.88 -17.63 23.44
CA GLY A 281 -1.69 -19.08 23.52
C GLY A 281 -3.00 -19.79 23.88
N ASN A 282 -3.12 -20.20 25.15
CA ASN A 282 -4.32 -20.88 25.66
C ASN A 282 -5.13 -20.03 26.64
N ASP A 283 -4.57 -18.88 27.05
CA ASP A 283 -5.09 -18.06 28.14
C ASP A 283 -5.90 -16.91 27.58
N ILE A 284 -7.13 -16.75 28.09
CA ILE A 284 -7.95 -15.60 27.75
C ILE A 284 -7.42 -14.39 28.52
N VAL A 285 -6.72 -13.51 27.82
CA VAL A 285 -6.06 -12.32 28.37
C VAL A 285 -6.99 -11.12 28.48
N TYR A 286 -8.07 -11.07 27.69
CA TYR A 286 -9.07 -10.01 27.81
C TYR A 286 -10.49 -10.49 27.50
N ARG A 287 -11.45 -10.02 28.31
CA ARG A 287 -12.89 -10.22 28.12
C ARG A 287 -13.58 -8.85 28.10
N PRO A 288 -13.97 -8.34 26.93
CA PRO A 288 -14.67 -7.06 26.85
C PRO A 288 -16.05 -7.15 27.50
N GLU A 289 -16.54 -6.03 28.03
CA GLU A 289 -17.97 -5.91 28.40
C GLU A 289 -18.84 -5.72 27.15
N GLY A 290 -18.32 -4.99 26.15
CA GLY A 290 -18.91 -4.74 24.84
C GLY A 290 -18.21 -5.43 23.66
N SER A 291 -18.25 -4.80 22.49
CA SER A 291 -17.57 -5.26 21.28
C SER A 291 -16.17 -4.65 21.17
N ILE A 292 -15.20 -5.40 20.67
CA ILE A 292 -13.86 -4.87 20.37
C ILE A 292 -13.92 -4.20 19.00
N TYR A 293 -13.66 -2.90 18.95
CA TYR A 293 -13.61 -2.15 17.69
C TYR A 293 -12.20 -2.11 17.09
N PHE A 294 -11.19 -2.05 17.96
CA PHE A 294 -9.78 -2.00 17.58
C PHE A 294 -8.92 -2.57 18.72
N HIS A 295 -7.74 -3.07 18.38
CA HIS A 295 -6.73 -3.51 19.34
C HIS A 295 -5.33 -3.25 18.76
N LYS A 296 -4.32 -3.03 19.63
CA LYS A 296 -2.93 -2.75 19.25
C LYS A 296 -1.96 -3.14 20.37
N ILE A 297 -0.74 -3.55 20.03
CA ILE A 297 0.35 -3.71 21.00
C ILE A 297 1.11 -2.41 21.03
N THR A 298 1.31 -1.88 22.21
CA THR A 298 2.09 -0.68 22.42
C THR A 298 3.59 -0.97 22.18
N PRO A 299 4.42 0.04 21.90
CA PRO A 299 5.86 -0.16 21.72
C PRO A 299 6.58 -0.93 22.84
N THR A 300 6.12 -0.87 24.09
CA THR A 300 6.67 -1.68 25.20
C THR A 300 6.03 -3.06 25.40
N GLY A 301 5.08 -3.45 24.54
CA GLY A 301 4.50 -4.81 24.52
C GLY A 301 3.17 -4.96 25.25
N LYS A 302 2.49 -3.85 25.63
CA LYS A 302 1.21 -3.89 26.34
C LYS A 302 0.04 -4.04 25.39
N LEU A 303 -1.03 -4.67 25.87
CA LEU A 303 -2.26 -4.87 25.11
C LEU A 303 -3.18 -3.66 25.21
N ALA A 304 -3.29 -2.89 24.13
CA ALA A 304 -4.28 -1.82 24.01
C ALA A 304 -5.54 -2.29 23.26
N ILE A 305 -6.71 -1.94 23.78
CA ILE A 305 -8.01 -2.36 23.24
C ILE A 305 -8.95 -1.16 23.25
N LEU A 306 -9.60 -0.92 22.11
CA LEU A 306 -10.70 0.00 21.99
C LEU A 306 -12.00 -0.80 22.01
N GLU A 307 -12.71 -0.72 23.14
CA GLU A 307 -13.99 -1.36 23.36
C GLU A 307 -15.13 -0.38 23.09
N VAL A 308 -16.21 -0.89 22.49
CA VAL A 308 -17.47 -0.19 22.29
C VAL A 308 -18.54 -0.89 23.09
N SER A 309 -19.05 -0.21 24.11
CA SER A 309 -20.20 -0.69 24.88
C SER A 309 -21.48 -0.09 24.33
N ASP A 310 -22.45 -0.94 23.99
CA ASP A 310 -23.82 -0.52 23.72
C ASP A 310 -24.44 -0.06 25.04
N THR A 311 -24.46 1.25 25.28
CA THR A 311 -25.29 1.77 26.35
C THR A 311 -26.73 1.90 25.84
N ASN A 312 -27.62 1.04 26.35
CA ASN A 312 -29.06 1.27 26.34
C ASN A 312 -29.36 2.55 27.15
N LEU A 313 -29.06 3.71 26.59
CA LEU A 313 -29.66 4.97 27.00
C LEU A 313 -31.02 5.05 26.31
N SER A 314 -32.04 5.36 27.09
CA SER A 314 -33.46 5.22 26.79
C SER A 314 -33.90 5.68 25.39
N VAL A 315 -34.96 5.04 24.89
CA VAL A 315 -35.70 5.20 23.61
C VAL A 315 -36.05 6.65 23.20
N THR A 316 -35.67 7.66 23.97
CA THR A 316 -35.88 9.08 23.70
C THR A 316 -34.60 9.85 23.35
N ASP A 317 -33.41 9.32 23.65
CA ASP A 317 -32.13 9.96 23.34
C ASP A 317 -31.35 9.04 22.39
N ASN A 318 -30.85 9.58 21.27
CA ASN A 318 -30.08 8.84 20.27
C ASN A 318 -29.07 7.90 20.94
N ILE A 319 -29.09 6.62 20.54
CA ILE A 319 -28.16 5.58 21.01
C ILE A 319 -26.74 6.12 20.83
N SER A 320 -26.09 6.50 21.92
CA SER A 320 -24.68 6.89 21.89
C SER A 320 -23.87 5.68 22.28
N ASN A 321 -23.11 5.15 21.33
CA ASN A 321 -22.05 4.21 21.64
C ASN A 321 -21.05 4.91 22.59
N VAL A 322 -20.52 4.17 23.55
CA VAL A 322 -19.45 4.67 24.44
C VAL A 322 -18.19 3.89 24.13
N TYR A 323 -17.13 4.62 23.82
CA TYR A 323 -15.83 4.07 23.49
C TYR A 323 -14.92 4.13 24.71
N LYS A 324 -14.32 3.00 25.07
CA LYS A 324 -13.37 2.86 26.17
C LYS A 324 -12.03 2.40 25.61
N LEU A 325 -10.97 3.16 25.86
CA LEU A 325 -9.60 2.73 25.56
C LEU A 325 -9.02 2.07 26.82
N MET A 326 -8.59 0.83 26.65
CA MET A 326 -8.05 -0.04 27.68
C MET A 326 -6.58 -0.32 27.36
N ILE A 327 -5.70 -0.32 28.37
CA ILE A 327 -4.30 -0.77 28.24
C ILE A 327 -4.03 -1.78 29.36
N ASP A 328 -3.65 -3.00 29.01
CA ASP A 328 -3.47 -4.13 29.94
C ASP A 328 -4.67 -4.35 30.88
N GLY A 329 -5.88 -4.11 30.36
CA GLY A 329 -7.13 -4.24 31.10
C GLY A 329 -7.48 -3.04 31.99
N GLU A 330 -6.64 -2.01 32.08
CA GLU A 330 -6.95 -0.76 32.76
C GLU A 330 -7.62 0.23 31.81
N GLN A 331 -8.77 0.80 32.22
CA GLN A 331 -9.44 1.85 31.44
C GLN A 331 -8.71 3.18 31.60
N ILE A 332 -8.06 3.63 30.54
CA ILE A 332 -7.32 4.90 30.53
C ILE A 332 -8.14 6.06 29.97
N ALA A 333 -9.16 5.78 29.16
CA ALA A 333 -9.98 6.82 28.52
C ALA A 333 -11.40 6.35 28.22
N ARG A 334 -12.35 7.31 28.23
CA ARG A 334 -13.77 7.09 27.98
C ARG A 334 -14.40 8.31 27.29
N TYR A 335 -14.94 8.12 26.10
CA TYR A 335 -15.50 9.21 25.27
C TYR A 335 -16.75 8.74 24.50
N HIS A 336 -17.46 9.69 23.87
CA HIS A 336 -18.55 9.35 22.95
C HIS A 336 -18.01 8.59 21.74
N LYS A 337 -16.84 8.98 21.25
CA LYS A 337 -16.10 8.26 20.22
C LYS A 337 -14.60 8.37 20.46
N ILE A 338 -13.88 7.30 20.13
CA ILE A 338 -12.41 7.30 20.02
C ILE A 338 -12.08 6.71 18.66
N SER A 339 -11.13 7.30 17.94
CA SER A 339 -10.64 6.78 16.66
C SER A 339 -9.17 7.12 16.44
N GLN A 340 -8.52 6.40 15.52
CA GLN A 340 -7.11 6.60 15.13
C GLN A 340 -6.17 6.59 16.34
N VAL A 341 -6.19 5.48 17.09
CA VAL A 341 -5.36 5.32 18.30
C VAL A 341 -3.95 4.90 17.91
N GLU A 342 -2.99 5.77 18.21
CA GLU A 342 -1.56 5.57 18.04
C GLU A 342 -0.83 5.61 19.38
N PHE A 343 0.43 5.16 19.40
CA PHE A 343 1.25 5.12 20.61
C PHE A 343 2.62 5.75 20.37
N THR A 344 3.04 6.58 21.30
CA THR A 344 4.43 7.04 21.44
C THR A 344 5.35 5.88 21.84
N GLU A 345 6.67 6.05 21.66
CA GLU A 345 7.68 5.05 22.08
C GLU A 345 7.61 4.70 23.58
N ASP A 346 7.10 5.61 24.41
CA ASP A 346 6.88 5.41 25.85
C ASP A 346 5.44 5.01 26.20
N ASP A 347 4.72 4.39 25.25
CA ASP A 347 3.36 3.86 25.40
C ASP A 347 2.26 4.87 25.72
N ARG A 348 2.53 6.18 25.65
CA ARG A 348 1.47 7.17 25.79
C ARG A 348 0.59 7.13 24.53
N PRO A 349 -0.74 6.94 24.68
CA PRO A 349 -1.66 6.91 23.57
C PRO A 349 -1.84 8.32 22.98
N VAL A 350 -2.05 8.39 21.67
CA VAL A 350 -2.49 9.59 20.98
C VAL A 350 -3.68 9.23 20.11
N TYR A 351 -4.80 9.93 20.25
CA TYR A 351 -6.04 9.56 19.56
C TYR A 351 -6.96 10.75 19.33
N ILE A 352 -7.88 10.59 18.39
CA ILE A 352 -9.01 11.50 18.22
C ILE A 352 -10.10 11.07 19.21
N ALA A 353 -10.51 11.99 20.07
CA ALA A 353 -11.64 11.84 20.98
C ALA A 353 -12.79 12.72 20.52
N GLU A 354 -14.02 12.25 20.69
CA GLU A 354 -15.24 13.04 20.56
C GLU A 354 -15.97 13.07 21.91
N ASP A 355 -16.27 14.26 22.42
CA ASP A 355 -17.08 14.40 23.62
C ASP A 355 -18.59 14.25 23.33
N PHE A 356 -19.40 14.25 24.39
CA PHE A 356 -20.85 14.12 24.28
C PHE A 356 -21.54 15.36 23.70
N ASP A 357 -20.81 16.46 23.52
CA ASP A 357 -21.27 17.65 22.78
C ASP A 357 -20.93 17.52 21.26
N MET A 358 -20.50 16.34 20.83
CA MET A 358 -20.08 16.02 19.46
C MET A 358 -18.93 16.93 18.97
N LYS A 359 -18.00 17.28 19.87
CA LYS A 359 -16.78 17.99 19.51
C LYS A 359 -15.58 17.05 19.50
N SER A 360 -14.86 17.05 18.39
CA SER A 360 -13.65 16.24 18.19
C SER A 360 -12.38 17.02 18.56
N TYR A 361 -11.42 16.34 19.19
CA TYR A 361 -10.12 16.90 19.57
C TYR A 361 -9.08 15.77 19.72
N ILE A 362 -7.81 16.14 19.69
CA ILE A 362 -6.70 15.21 19.87
C ILE A 362 -6.37 15.14 21.36
N VAL A 363 -6.19 13.92 21.86
CA VAL A 363 -5.70 13.65 23.21
C VAL A 363 -4.34 12.97 23.11
N LYS A 364 -3.36 13.42 23.91
CA LYS A 364 -2.03 12.84 24.05
C LYS A 364 -1.82 12.46 25.52
N GLY A 365 -1.87 11.16 25.81
CA GLY A 365 -1.94 10.64 27.17
C GLY A 365 -3.23 11.07 27.87
N ASP A 366 -3.10 11.89 28.90
CA ASP A 366 -4.19 12.44 29.70
C ASP A 366 -4.54 13.90 29.37
N LYS A 367 -3.87 14.49 28.37
CA LYS A 367 -4.00 15.91 28.01
C LYS A 367 -4.65 16.10 26.66
N ILE A 368 -5.57 17.06 26.60
CA ILE A 368 -6.07 17.59 25.32
C ILE A 368 -4.93 18.36 24.64
N ALA A 369 -4.54 17.92 23.46
CA ALA A 369 -3.42 18.44 22.69
C ALA A 369 -3.83 19.42 21.58
N SER A 370 -5.13 19.57 21.31
CA SER A 370 -5.66 20.48 20.28
C SER A 370 -6.83 21.33 20.79
N GLY A 371 -7.29 22.27 19.97
CA GLY A 371 -8.63 22.86 20.15
C GLY A 371 -9.74 21.81 19.98
N LYS A 372 -10.97 22.19 20.34
CA LYS A 372 -12.19 21.41 20.10
C LYS A 372 -12.85 21.87 18.80
N TYR A 373 -13.13 20.94 17.91
CA TYR A 373 -13.62 21.22 16.56
C TYR A 373 -14.91 20.47 16.27
N SER A 374 -15.62 20.87 15.22
CA SER A 374 -16.84 20.17 14.81
C SER A 374 -16.53 18.78 14.27
N ASN A 375 -15.35 18.57 13.68
CA ASN A 375 -14.84 17.25 13.34
C ASN A 375 -13.32 17.28 13.13
N ILE A 376 -12.68 16.14 13.34
CA ILE A 376 -11.33 15.83 12.87
C ILE A 376 -11.44 14.62 11.95
N ILE A 377 -11.09 14.83 10.69
CA ILE A 377 -11.33 13.85 9.63
C ILE A 377 -10.14 12.90 9.50
N GLU A 378 -8.95 13.44 9.69
CA GLU A 378 -7.70 12.76 9.42
C GLU A 378 -6.65 13.27 10.38
N TYR A 379 -5.79 12.37 10.85
CA TYR A 379 -4.71 12.68 11.75
C TYR A 379 -3.50 11.79 11.41
N TYR A 380 -2.31 12.38 11.55
CA TYR A 380 -1.04 11.74 11.33
C TYR A 380 -0.14 11.99 12.55
N PHE A 381 0.30 10.91 13.19
CA PHE A 381 1.32 10.96 14.22
C PHE A 381 2.70 10.75 13.59
N MET A 382 3.65 11.64 13.88
CA MET A 382 5.01 11.57 13.34
C MET A 382 5.96 10.94 14.37
N ASN A 383 6.99 10.24 13.89
CA ASN A 383 7.98 9.57 14.75
C ASN A 383 8.73 10.52 15.70
N ASN A 384 8.84 11.81 15.36
CA ASN A 384 9.44 12.82 16.23
C ASN A 384 8.48 13.34 17.33
N GLY A 385 7.28 12.77 17.45
CA GLY A 385 6.28 13.12 18.46
C GLY A 385 5.39 14.30 18.10
N LEU A 386 5.60 14.93 16.92
CA LEU A 386 4.70 15.91 16.34
C LEU A 386 3.46 15.23 15.78
N PHE A 387 2.42 16.01 15.53
CA PHE A 387 1.25 15.54 14.80
C PHE A 387 0.72 16.59 13.84
N SER A 388 0.00 16.10 12.84
CA SER A 388 -0.81 16.92 11.94
C SER A 388 -2.20 16.34 11.78
N PHE A 389 -3.18 17.19 11.47
CA PHE A 389 -4.56 16.74 11.30
C PHE A 389 -5.36 17.68 10.42
N VAL A 390 -6.44 17.14 9.85
CA VAL A 390 -7.43 17.89 9.08
C VAL A 390 -8.68 18.06 9.92
N ARG A 391 -9.07 19.31 10.17
CA ARG A 391 -10.28 19.65 10.92
C ARG A 391 -11.28 20.44 10.08
N THR A 392 -12.53 20.47 10.56
CA THR A 392 -13.57 21.35 10.04
C THR A 392 -14.22 22.17 11.14
N ASP A 393 -14.56 23.42 10.79
CA ASP A 393 -15.26 24.33 11.70
C ASP A 393 -16.80 24.36 11.48
N GLY A 394 -17.32 23.60 10.50
CA GLY A 394 -18.76 23.39 10.23
C GLY A 394 -19.29 21.99 10.65
N GLN A 395 -20.62 21.83 10.75
CA GLN A 395 -21.22 20.52 11.05
C GLN A 395 -21.15 19.59 9.83
N LEU A 396 -20.57 18.40 10.01
CA LEU A 396 -20.51 17.35 9.00
C LEU A 396 -21.71 16.41 9.16
N TYR A 397 -22.88 16.78 8.64
CA TYR A 397 -23.98 15.84 8.46
C TYR A 397 -23.94 15.28 7.02
N ASN A 398 -23.72 13.96 6.89
CA ASN A 398 -23.85 13.18 5.65
C ASN A 398 -23.27 13.81 4.36
N LEU A 399 -21.93 13.79 4.20
CA LEU A 399 -21.22 14.13 2.95
C LEU A 399 -21.73 13.37 1.71
N ARG A 400 -22.41 12.22 1.89
CA ARG A 400 -22.98 11.41 0.80
C ARG A 400 -24.34 11.90 0.28
N GLU A 401 -25.12 12.59 1.09
CA GLU A 401 -26.51 12.95 0.75
C GLU A 401 -26.68 14.44 0.42
N HIS A 402 -25.69 15.27 0.76
CA HIS A 402 -25.76 16.72 0.56
C HIS A 402 -24.51 17.26 -0.17
N ILE A 403 -24.41 16.94 -1.46
CA ILE A 403 -23.44 17.58 -2.38
C ILE A 403 -23.59 19.12 -2.36
N ASP A 404 -24.77 19.64 -2.02
CA ASP A 404 -25.03 21.09 -1.95
C ASP A 404 -24.46 21.79 -0.69
N THR A 405 -23.91 21.05 0.30
CA THR A 405 -23.43 21.60 1.61
C THR A 405 -21.91 21.77 1.74
N TYR A 406 -21.11 21.39 0.74
CA TYR A 406 -19.65 21.60 0.80
C TYR A 406 -19.26 23.08 1.02
N ASN A 407 -20.13 24.02 0.61
CA ASN A 407 -19.91 25.46 0.78
C ASN A 407 -19.84 25.93 2.25
N ASP A 408 -20.37 25.16 3.20
CA ASP A 408 -20.36 25.51 4.64
C ASP A 408 -19.23 24.79 5.41
N VAL A 409 -18.50 23.87 4.75
CA VAL A 409 -17.46 23.06 5.39
C VAL A 409 -16.08 23.55 4.97
N VAL A 410 -15.44 24.27 5.88
CA VAL A 410 -14.09 24.78 5.71
C VAL A 410 -13.07 23.82 6.32
N PHE A 411 -12.05 23.45 5.55
CA PHE A 411 -10.96 22.60 6.02
C PHE A 411 -9.75 23.42 6.48
N TYR A 412 -9.14 22.96 7.57
CA TYR A 412 -7.83 23.42 8.03
C TYR A 412 -6.90 22.22 8.17
N ALA A 413 -5.67 22.37 7.70
CA ALA A 413 -4.58 21.48 8.05
C ALA A 413 -3.82 22.10 9.23
N ASP A 414 -3.80 21.42 10.36
CA ASP A 414 -3.11 21.88 11.56
C ASP A 414 -1.88 21.02 11.81
N THR A 415 -0.79 21.65 12.21
CA THR A 415 0.35 21.02 12.89
C THR A 415 0.39 21.53 14.33
N GLU A 416 1.17 20.89 15.20
CA GLU A 416 1.40 21.39 16.57
C GLU A 416 1.84 22.87 16.60
N GLU A 417 2.46 23.37 15.53
CA GLU A 417 3.00 24.72 15.44
C GLU A 417 2.06 25.72 14.74
N LYS A 418 1.23 25.28 13.78
CA LYS A 418 0.52 26.20 12.88
C LYS A 418 -0.72 25.60 12.22
N SER A 419 -1.71 26.47 12.00
CA SER A 419 -2.90 26.18 11.19
C SER A 419 -2.74 26.75 9.77
N TYR A 420 -3.14 25.97 8.77
CA TYR A 420 -3.18 26.34 7.35
C TYR A 420 -4.62 26.20 6.82
N GLY A 421 -5.08 27.19 6.07
CA GLY A 421 -6.46 27.29 5.59
C GLY A 421 -7.05 28.68 5.82
N PRO A 422 -8.33 28.91 5.49
CA PRO A 422 -9.34 27.93 5.07
C PRO A 422 -9.14 27.37 3.65
N TYR A 423 -9.58 26.14 3.41
CA TYR A 423 -9.63 25.50 2.09
C TYR A 423 -11.00 24.86 1.81
N ASP A 424 -11.43 24.84 0.54
CA ASP A 424 -12.69 24.19 0.11
C ASP A 424 -12.58 22.67 0.13
N TYR A 425 -11.37 22.16 -0.13
CA TYR A 425 -11.08 20.74 -0.15
C TYR A 425 -9.62 20.50 0.25
N ILE A 426 -9.40 19.43 1.00
CA ILE A 426 -8.08 18.84 1.17
C ILE A 426 -8.19 17.46 0.54
N CYS A 427 -7.29 17.16 -0.40
CA CYS A 427 -7.28 15.84 -1.02
C CYS A 427 -7.16 14.80 0.09
N ARG A 428 -7.99 13.76 0.05
CA ARG A 428 -7.97 12.63 0.98
C ARG A 428 -7.63 11.37 0.22
N CYS A 429 -6.96 10.43 0.87
CA CYS A 429 -6.71 9.13 0.27
C CYS A 429 -7.99 8.38 0.51
N ARG A 430 -8.55 7.78 -0.53
CA ARG A 430 -9.30 6.56 -0.29
C ARG A 430 -8.27 5.50 0.06
N SER A 431 -7.91 5.43 1.35
CA SER A 431 -7.37 4.21 1.93
C SER A 431 -8.44 3.13 1.76
N THR A 432 -8.27 2.30 0.73
CA THR A 432 -8.98 1.04 0.57
C THR A 432 -8.08 -0.06 1.15
N GLY A 433 -7.94 -0.13 2.47
CA GLY A 433 -7.15 -1.19 3.09
C GLY A 433 -6.68 -0.84 4.49
N LYS A 434 -6.81 -1.78 5.43
CA LYS A 434 -6.75 -1.59 6.88
C LYS A 434 -5.35 -1.58 7.49
N ASP A 435 -4.26 -1.74 6.74
CA ASP A 435 -2.95 -1.99 7.34
C ASP A 435 -1.83 -1.17 6.68
N PHE A 436 -1.25 -0.23 7.43
CA PHE A 436 0.00 0.44 7.07
C PHE A 436 0.91 0.54 8.30
N ARG A 437 1.77 -0.47 8.48
CA ARG A 437 3.01 -0.33 9.26
C ARG A 437 4.16 -0.17 8.26
N SER A 438 4.79 1.01 8.29
CA SER A 438 6.14 1.33 7.82
C SER A 438 6.53 1.00 6.37
N ILE A 439 6.77 2.04 5.56
CA ILE A 439 7.93 2.05 4.66
C ILE A 439 9.12 2.45 5.52
N SER A 440 9.90 1.47 5.97
CA SER A 440 11.22 1.71 6.55
C SER A 440 12.15 2.21 5.45
N LEU A 441 12.81 3.34 5.71
CA LEU A 441 13.83 3.97 4.85
C LEU A 441 15.14 3.17 4.72
N GLU A 442 15.18 1.88 5.04
CA GLU A 442 16.42 1.11 5.08
C GLU A 442 16.31 -0.19 4.27
N THR A 443 17.03 -0.17 3.14
CA THR A 443 17.69 -1.31 2.49
C THR A 443 16.82 -2.48 2.02
N GLU A 444 16.38 -2.45 0.75
CA GLU A 444 16.65 -3.51 -0.26
C GLU A 444 16.08 -3.16 -1.65
N PRO A 445 16.66 -3.69 -2.76
CA PRO A 445 16.31 -3.33 -4.13
C PRO A 445 15.18 -4.24 -4.65
N LEU A 446 13.94 -3.86 -4.41
CA LEU A 446 12.81 -4.36 -5.20
C LEU A 446 12.04 -3.17 -5.74
N THR A 447 12.44 -2.80 -6.95
CA THR A 447 11.68 -1.98 -7.90
C THR A 447 10.33 -2.64 -8.17
N ARG A 448 9.32 -2.33 -7.37
CA ARG A 448 7.92 -2.62 -7.73
C ARG A 448 7.07 -1.42 -7.37
N HIS A 449 6.38 -0.92 -8.39
CA HIS A 449 5.32 0.08 -8.40
C HIS A 449 4.94 0.64 -7.02
N MET A 450 5.69 1.63 -6.56
CA MET A 450 5.14 2.61 -5.64
C MET A 450 4.19 3.51 -6.44
N ASN A 451 2.99 3.00 -6.74
CA ASN A 451 1.84 3.88 -6.81
C ASN A 451 1.74 4.48 -5.42
N GLY A 452 2.36 5.64 -5.25
CA GLY A 452 2.70 6.18 -3.94
C GLY A 452 1.51 6.12 -3.00
N GLU A 453 1.73 5.51 -1.84
CA GLU A 453 0.92 5.76 -0.65
C GLU A 453 0.64 7.26 -0.60
N TYR A 454 -0.60 7.66 -0.91
CA TYR A 454 -1.02 9.04 -0.86
C TYR A 454 -1.03 9.47 0.60
N ARG A 455 0.12 9.90 1.10
CA ARG A 455 0.23 10.56 2.41
C ARG A 455 -0.13 12.02 2.17
N HIS A 456 -1.31 12.41 2.65
CA HIS A 456 -1.89 13.73 2.42
C HIS A 456 -1.15 14.81 3.16
N ILE A 457 -0.46 14.45 4.25
CA ILE A 457 0.53 15.26 4.90
C ILE A 457 1.82 14.46 4.93
N ILE A 458 2.75 14.79 4.05
CA ILE A 458 4.09 14.18 4.08
C ILE A 458 4.94 15.05 4.97
N SER A 459 5.58 14.42 5.95
CA SER A 459 6.53 15.12 6.80
C SER A 459 7.82 14.36 7.00
N ASP A 460 8.92 15.10 6.90
CA ASP A 460 10.28 14.68 7.23
C ASP A 460 10.85 15.73 8.19
N GLY A 461 10.65 15.50 9.48
CA GLY A 461 10.97 16.44 10.55
C GLY A 461 10.12 17.73 10.46
N ASN A 462 10.73 18.80 9.97
CA ASN A 462 10.11 20.14 9.90
C ASN A 462 9.57 20.49 8.51
N ASN A 463 9.63 19.57 7.56
CA ASN A 463 9.00 19.76 6.25
C ASN A 463 7.62 19.13 6.30
N THR A 464 6.61 19.84 5.82
CA THR A 464 5.22 19.38 5.74
C THR A 464 4.70 19.79 4.38
N ALA A 465 4.07 18.86 3.65
CA ALA A 465 3.47 19.13 2.35
C ALA A 465 2.10 18.42 2.24
N PHE A 466 1.11 19.09 1.65
CA PHE A 466 -0.21 18.55 1.39
C PHE A 466 -0.86 19.11 0.12
N VAL A 467 -1.85 18.39 -0.42
CA VAL A 467 -2.63 18.82 -1.60
C VAL A 467 -3.98 19.36 -1.16
N THR A 468 -4.30 20.59 -1.58
CA THR A 468 -5.61 21.22 -1.36
C THR A 468 -6.27 21.54 -2.69
N GLY A 469 -7.60 21.58 -2.71
CA GLY A 469 -8.42 21.94 -3.85
C GLY A 469 -9.29 23.19 -3.58
N ARG A 470 -9.56 23.93 -4.65
CA ARG A 470 -10.53 25.03 -4.72
C ARG A 470 -11.60 24.69 -5.74
N ILE A 471 -12.86 24.92 -5.41
CA ILE A 471 -14.00 24.70 -6.31
C ILE A 471 -14.16 25.96 -7.18
N LEU A 472 -14.11 25.80 -8.50
CA LEU A 472 -14.24 26.89 -9.48
C LEU A 472 -15.67 27.11 -9.96
N ASP A 473 -16.48 26.06 -10.01
CA ASP A 473 -17.87 26.10 -10.45
C ASP A 473 -18.73 25.26 -9.51
N ASN A 474 -19.82 25.86 -9.03
CA ASN A 474 -20.78 25.20 -8.13
C ASN A 474 -21.77 24.31 -8.92
N GLU A 475 -21.65 24.23 -10.24
CA GLU A 475 -22.41 23.28 -11.04
C GLU A 475 -21.92 21.83 -10.79
N LYS A 476 -22.88 20.91 -10.66
CA LYS A 476 -22.82 19.56 -10.06
C LYS A 476 -21.85 18.53 -10.69
N ASN A 477 -20.94 18.96 -11.55
CA ASN A 477 -20.00 18.09 -12.24
C ASN A 477 -18.58 18.38 -11.71
N TYR A 478 -17.93 17.35 -11.17
CA TYR A 478 -16.57 17.32 -10.59
C TYR A 478 -15.43 17.81 -11.52
N THR A 479 -15.74 18.47 -12.64
CA THR A 479 -14.82 18.99 -13.66
C THR A 479 -14.31 20.40 -13.36
N GLY A 480 -14.70 21.01 -12.23
CA GLY A 480 -14.38 22.40 -11.87
C GLY A 480 -13.49 22.54 -10.65
N MET A 481 -12.52 21.67 -10.40
CA MET A 481 -11.60 21.82 -9.26
C MET A 481 -10.20 22.23 -9.72
N LYS A 482 -9.55 23.09 -8.92
CA LYS A 482 -8.12 23.38 -9.06
C LYS A 482 -7.38 22.96 -7.80
N TYR A 483 -6.27 22.26 -7.98
CA TYR A 483 -5.44 21.75 -6.91
C TYR A 483 -4.12 22.49 -6.79
N LYS A 484 -3.58 22.60 -5.59
CA LYS A 484 -2.23 23.12 -5.34
C LYS A 484 -1.57 22.36 -4.20
N VAL A 485 -0.24 22.33 -4.22
CA VAL A 485 0.58 21.83 -3.11
C VAL A 485 0.83 22.97 -2.13
N VAL A 486 0.57 22.73 -0.86
CA VAL A 486 0.84 23.68 0.23
C VAL A 486 1.86 23.09 1.19
N THR A 487 2.72 23.95 1.72
CA THR A 487 3.76 23.57 2.66
C THR A 487 3.85 24.58 3.80
N GLY A 488 4.65 24.25 4.82
CA GLY A 488 4.94 25.21 5.87
C GLY A 488 5.68 26.48 5.42
N LYS A 489 6.31 26.45 4.23
CA LYS A 489 7.22 27.51 3.74
C LYS A 489 6.69 28.26 2.52
N TRP A 490 5.85 27.63 1.71
CA TRP A 490 5.35 28.16 0.44
C TRP A 490 4.05 27.48 0.01
N GLU A 491 3.29 28.16 -0.85
CA GLU A 491 2.16 27.61 -1.58
C GLU A 491 2.48 27.51 -3.07
N GLY A 492 2.11 26.39 -3.69
CA GLY A 492 2.27 26.12 -5.11
C GLY A 492 1.24 26.85 -5.96
N LYS A 493 1.44 26.80 -7.27
CA LYS A 493 0.43 27.25 -8.25
C LYS A 493 -0.75 26.28 -8.28
N GLU A 494 -1.85 26.75 -8.85
CA GLU A 494 -3.04 25.94 -9.10
C GLU A 494 -2.93 25.15 -10.42
N TYR A 495 -3.40 23.91 -10.41
CA TYR A 495 -3.40 22.93 -11.50
C TYR A 495 -4.75 22.22 -11.58
N ASP A 496 -5.08 21.61 -12.71
CA ASP A 496 -6.30 20.79 -12.81
C ASP A 496 -6.18 19.49 -12.04
N ASP A 497 -4.95 19.01 -11.82
CA ASP A 497 -4.66 17.78 -11.10
C ASP A 497 -3.24 17.76 -10.52
N ILE A 498 -3.06 17.02 -9.42
CA ILE A 498 -1.78 16.72 -8.76
C ILE A 498 -1.75 15.20 -8.54
N ASN A 499 -0.91 14.49 -9.31
CA ASN A 499 -0.92 13.02 -9.30
C ASN A 499 -0.02 12.41 -8.24
N ILE A 500 1.19 12.93 -8.09
CA ILE A 500 2.17 12.46 -7.11
C ILE A 500 2.56 13.62 -6.22
N LEU A 501 2.70 13.36 -4.93
CA LEU A 501 3.38 14.21 -3.95
C LEU A 501 4.26 13.30 -3.07
N CYS A 502 5.54 13.63 -2.93
CA CYS A 502 6.48 12.89 -2.08
C CYS A 502 7.54 13.83 -1.47
N ILE A 503 8.23 13.36 -0.42
CA ILE A 503 9.37 14.06 0.18
C ILE A 503 10.58 13.14 0.17
N TYR A 504 11.67 13.57 -0.45
CA TYR A 504 12.95 12.88 -0.45
C TYR A 504 14.05 13.82 0.04
N ASN A 505 14.75 13.43 1.11
CA ASN A 505 15.84 14.20 1.71
C ASN A 505 15.44 15.68 1.94
N GLY A 506 14.27 15.88 2.58
CA GLY A 506 13.68 17.20 2.80
C GLY A 506 13.23 17.99 1.56
N LYS A 507 13.33 17.43 0.35
CA LYS A 507 12.79 18.06 -0.88
C LYS A 507 11.42 17.51 -1.22
N ILE A 508 10.50 18.42 -1.50
CA ILE A 508 9.13 18.11 -1.90
C ILE A 508 9.11 17.94 -3.41
N ILE A 509 8.66 16.78 -3.88
CA ILE A 509 8.56 16.45 -5.30
C ILE A 509 7.10 16.17 -5.62
N TYR A 510 6.59 16.74 -6.70
CA TYR A 510 5.22 16.48 -7.14
C TYR A 510 5.06 16.57 -8.65
N THR A 511 4.09 15.84 -9.18
CA THR A 511 3.65 15.98 -10.58
C THR A 511 2.32 16.72 -10.63
N ALA A 512 2.18 17.60 -11.62
CA ALA A 512 0.98 18.41 -11.79
C ALA A 512 0.62 18.52 -13.27
N SER A 513 -0.67 18.68 -13.56
CA SER A 513 -1.15 18.79 -14.94
C SER A 513 -2.25 19.83 -15.09
N ASN A 514 -2.36 20.36 -16.31
CA ASN A 514 -3.56 21.03 -16.77
C ASN A 514 -4.17 20.24 -17.92
N TYR A 515 -5.49 20.18 -17.98
CA TYR A 515 -6.19 19.51 -19.07
C TYR A 515 -6.01 20.32 -20.36
N ILE A 516 -5.58 19.64 -21.41
CA ILE A 516 -5.56 20.17 -22.78
C ILE A 516 -6.98 20.12 -23.37
N ASP A 517 -7.69 19.02 -23.12
CA ASP A 517 -9.09 18.83 -23.49
C ASP A 517 -9.88 18.20 -22.33
N ASN A 518 -10.66 19.03 -21.62
CA ASN A 518 -11.50 18.62 -20.49
C ASN A 518 -12.49 17.50 -20.83
N LYS A 519 -12.85 17.29 -22.11
CA LYS A 519 -13.80 16.24 -22.50
C LYS A 519 -13.13 14.87 -22.65
N LYS A 520 -11.84 14.87 -22.96
CA LYS A 520 -11.05 13.65 -23.15
C LYS A 520 -10.18 13.30 -21.96
N PHE A 521 -10.07 14.21 -21.00
CA PHE A 521 -9.09 14.13 -19.89
C PHE A 521 -7.65 14.03 -20.41
N ASP A 522 -7.41 14.55 -21.62
CA ASP A 522 -6.06 14.64 -22.18
C ASP A 522 -5.31 15.72 -21.41
N SER A 523 -4.18 15.35 -20.82
CA SER A 523 -3.35 16.27 -20.02
C SER A 523 -1.86 16.02 -20.28
N THR A 524 -1.07 17.06 -20.02
CA THR A 524 0.39 16.93 -19.91
C THR A 524 0.80 17.18 -18.49
N TYR A 525 1.72 16.35 -18.02
CA TYR A 525 2.31 16.37 -16.70
C TYR A 525 3.64 17.10 -16.71
N ASP A 526 3.79 17.91 -15.68
CA ASP A 526 4.99 18.62 -15.31
C ASP A 526 5.48 18.07 -13.96
N LEU A 527 6.80 17.98 -13.79
CA LEU A 527 7.44 17.60 -12.53
C LEU A 527 8.00 18.83 -11.84
N TYR A 528 7.76 18.95 -10.54
CA TYR A 528 8.24 20.03 -9.68
C TYR A 528 9.07 19.49 -8.53
N ILE A 529 10.18 20.17 -8.23
CA ILE A 529 11.01 19.93 -7.04
C ILE A 529 11.08 21.23 -6.25
N ASN A 530 10.58 21.23 -5.02
CA ASN A 530 10.43 22.41 -4.16
C ASN A 530 9.76 23.59 -4.87
N ASN A 531 8.62 23.32 -5.54
CA ASN A 531 7.85 24.29 -6.32
C ASN A 531 8.61 24.90 -7.53
N LYS A 532 9.72 24.29 -7.95
CA LYS A 532 10.46 24.68 -9.16
C LYS A 532 10.18 23.66 -10.26
N LEU A 533 9.73 24.14 -11.41
CA LEU A 533 9.56 23.32 -12.60
C LEU A 533 10.89 22.66 -12.97
N SER A 534 10.86 21.34 -13.05
CA SER A 534 12.05 20.50 -13.24
C SER A 534 11.95 19.68 -14.53
N ALA A 535 10.76 19.22 -14.91
CA ALA A 535 10.48 18.60 -16.20
C ALA A 535 9.07 19.00 -16.68
N LYS A 536 8.83 19.05 -17.99
CA LYS A 536 7.56 19.55 -18.54
C LYS A 536 7.13 18.83 -19.82
N ASP A 537 5.84 18.96 -20.12
CA ASP A 537 5.24 18.52 -21.39
C ASP A 537 5.35 16.99 -21.63
N TYR A 538 5.12 16.19 -20.58
CA TYR A 538 5.06 14.73 -20.69
C TYR A 538 3.63 14.21 -20.65
N ASN A 539 3.31 13.17 -21.42
CA ASN A 539 2.01 12.50 -21.37
C ASN A 539 1.86 11.63 -20.11
N CYS A 540 2.97 11.24 -19.49
CA CYS A 540 3.00 10.50 -18.23
C CYS A 540 4.35 10.68 -17.53
N ILE A 541 4.36 10.68 -16.19
CA ILE A 541 5.56 10.65 -15.35
C ILE A 541 5.30 9.70 -14.18
N ASP A 542 6.11 8.64 -14.07
CA ASP A 542 5.91 7.52 -13.14
C ASP A 542 7.25 6.85 -12.75
N ASN A 543 7.22 5.70 -12.08
CA ASN A 543 8.36 4.87 -11.67
C ASN A 543 9.41 5.70 -10.91
N PHE A 544 8.96 6.35 -9.83
CA PHE A 544 9.81 7.19 -8.99
C PHE A 544 10.76 6.35 -8.13
N TYR A 545 12.04 6.70 -8.14
CA TYR A 545 13.07 6.02 -7.36
C TYR A 545 14.05 7.03 -6.77
N TYR A 546 14.38 6.89 -5.49
CA TYR A 546 15.42 7.68 -4.84
C TYR A 546 16.53 6.79 -4.31
N ASP A 547 17.75 7.03 -4.79
CA ASP A 547 18.95 6.39 -4.28
C ASP A 547 19.55 7.23 -3.16
N VAL A 548 19.35 6.78 -1.92
CA VAL A 548 19.85 7.42 -0.69
C VAL A 548 21.37 7.55 -0.66
N ASN A 549 22.11 6.64 -1.32
CA ASN A 549 23.57 6.64 -1.29
C ASN A 549 24.15 7.68 -2.25
N THR A 550 23.51 7.87 -3.40
CA THR A 550 23.99 8.82 -4.42
C THR A 550 23.29 10.18 -4.37
N GLY A 551 22.15 10.27 -3.68
CA GLY A 551 21.30 11.46 -3.67
C GLY A 551 20.61 11.69 -5.03
N ILE A 552 20.45 10.64 -5.85
CA ILE A 552 19.85 10.73 -7.17
C ILE A 552 18.40 10.29 -7.10
N PHE A 553 17.51 11.19 -7.51
CA PHE A 553 16.11 10.89 -7.78
C PHE A 553 15.90 10.61 -9.27
N ARG A 554 15.15 9.56 -9.58
CA ARG A 554 14.87 9.09 -10.93
C ARG A 554 13.37 8.93 -11.15
N CYS A 555 12.93 9.15 -12.38
CA CYS A 555 11.60 8.79 -12.83
C CYS A 555 11.60 8.45 -14.32
N ILE A 556 10.57 7.72 -14.75
CA ILE A 556 10.29 7.47 -16.16
C ILE A 556 9.25 8.47 -16.64
N ALA A 557 9.49 9.08 -17.78
CA ALA A 557 8.56 10.00 -18.41
C ALA A 557 8.35 9.63 -19.87
N SER A 558 7.11 9.72 -20.36
CA SER A 558 6.77 9.43 -21.75
C SER A 558 6.08 10.60 -22.42
N ASN A 559 6.33 10.77 -23.71
CA ASN A 559 5.58 11.69 -24.58
C ASN A 559 5.55 11.13 -26.01
N ASP A 560 4.97 11.90 -26.94
CA ASP A 560 4.87 11.50 -28.35
C ASP A 560 6.23 11.21 -29.03
N SER A 561 7.32 11.71 -28.46
CA SER A 561 8.67 11.48 -28.98
C SER A 561 9.31 10.20 -28.44
N GLY A 562 8.81 9.61 -27.35
CA GLY A 562 9.32 8.37 -26.79
C GLY A 562 9.27 8.29 -25.26
N VAL A 563 10.04 7.37 -24.70
CA VAL A 563 10.17 7.14 -23.25
C VAL A 563 11.56 7.56 -22.79
N TYR A 564 11.62 8.21 -21.63
CA TYR A 564 12.81 8.87 -21.08
C TYR A 564 13.04 8.45 -19.63
N LEU A 565 14.29 8.17 -19.28
CA LEU A 565 14.75 8.21 -17.89
C LEU A 565 15.18 9.64 -17.57
N LEU A 566 14.60 10.22 -16.53
CA LEU A 566 15.00 11.52 -15.99
C LEU A 566 15.74 11.32 -14.68
N GLU A 567 16.91 11.96 -14.53
CA GLU A 567 17.66 11.94 -13.28
C GLU A 567 17.84 13.35 -12.71
N PHE A 568 17.66 13.47 -11.41
CA PHE A 568 17.77 14.73 -10.67
C PHE A 568 18.68 14.51 -9.46
N LYS A 569 19.73 15.32 -9.34
CA LYS A 569 20.56 15.36 -8.13
C LYS A 569 19.85 16.18 -7.06
N ILE A 570 19.42 15.53 -5.98
CA ILE A 570 18.67 16.18 -4.89
C ILE A 570 19.42 16.24 -3.57
#